data_AF-X0VZ40-F1
#
_entry.id   AF-X0VZ40-F1
#
_cell.length_a   1.000
_cell.length_b   1.000
_cell.length_c   1.000
_cell.angle_alpha   90.00
_cell.angle_beta   90.00
_cell.angle_gamma   90.00
#
_symmetry.space_group_name_H-M   'P 1'
#
loop_
_entity.id
_entity.type
_entity.pdbx_description
1 polymer ?
#
loop_
_entity_poly.entity_id
_entity_poly.type
_entity_poly.pdbx_seq_one_letter_code
_entity_poly.pdbx_strand_id
1 'polypeptide(L)'
;MSNSYISNEETPASDEQTEDSVGTEVEESVIPDRFQDKSMDEIIESYTNLEKEHSRQGNELGENRKLVDKLLQAESRTQEVDKEEADWDYEPEKAAKSLVESEVGTIKTELNQLKSETALRDFKAQYPDFEKDSMSSDFKEWVAGSPYRIGLYNKNTGRFDSASASELMSGWEDRKEILNQAKPTDEKREKDLKAASMERGGSSGGSRK
;
A
#
# COMPACT_ATOMS: atom_id res chain seq x y z
N MET A 1 -34.65 -16.78 -65.29
CA MET A 1 -34.60 -15.38 -65.78
C MET A 1 -35.75 -14.61 -65.15
N SER A 2 -35.47 -13.38 -64.73
CA SER A 2 -36.40 -12.27 -64.44
C SER A 2 -37.06 -12.14 -63.05
N ASN A 3 -36.40 -11.30 -62.25
CA ASN A 3 -36.89 -10.17 -61.44
C ASN A 3 -38.41 -9.80 -61.45
N SER A 4 -38.93 -9.50 -60.26
CA SER A 4 -39.84 -8.36 -59.98
C SER A 4 -39.70 -7.96 -58.50
N TYR A 5 -39.05 -6.85 -58.12
CA TYR A 5 -39.58 -5.48 -58.00
C TYR A 5 -40.75 -5.31 -57.01
N ILE A 6 -40.51 -4.68 -55.84
CA ILE A 6 -41.00 -3.34 -55.43
C ILE A 6 -41.02 -3.21 -53.89
N SER A 7 -40.34 -2.16 -53.40
CA SER A 7 -40.46 -1.56 -52.06
C SER A 7 -41.33 -0.29 -52.12
N ASN A 8 -41.78 0.15 -50.94
CA ASN A 8 -42.60 1.32 -50.55
C ASN A 8 -44.09 0.95 -50.37
N GLU A 9 -44.79 1.34 -49.30
CA GLU A 9 -44.63 2.47 -48.39
C GLU A 9 -45.50 2.27 -47.12
N GLU A 10 -45.36 3.21 -46.18
CA GLU A 10 -46.40 3.67 -45.22
C GLU A 10 -46.44 3.10 -43.79
N THR A 11 -46.19 4.02 -42.84
CA THR A 11 -46.49 3.91 -41.39
C THR A 11 -47.98 4.25 -41.17
N PRO A 12 -48.60 3.85 -40.04
CA PRO A 12 -48.71 4.82 -38.95
C PRO A 12 -48.65 4.21 -37.53
N ALA A 13 -48.45 5.08 -36.56
CA ALA A 13 -48.39 4.85 -35.12
C ALA A 13 -49.69 4.28 -34.51
N SER A 14 -49.58 3.48 -33.44
CA SER A 14 -50.56 3.45 -32.35
C SER A 14 -49.97 2.85 -31.06
N ASP A 15 -50.19 3.58 -29.97
CA ASP A 15 -50.01 3.23 -28.57
C ASP A 15 -50.60 1.85 -28.21
N GLU A 16 -49.88 1.05 -27.43
CA GLU A 16 -50.54 0.24 -26.40
C GLU A 16 -49.60 -0.02 -25.22
N GLN A 17 -49.93 0.68 -24.14
CA GLN A 17 -49.39 0.61 -22.79
C GLN A 17 -49.73 -0.75 -22.18
N THR A 18 -48.72 -1.50 -21.74
CA THR A 18 -48.89 -2.63 -20.81
C THR A 18 -48.01 -2.37 -19.59
N GLU A 19 -48.63 -1.84 -18.55
CA GLU A 19 -48.06 -1.81 -17.20
C GLU A 19 -48.17 -3.22 -16.60
N ASP A 20 -47.03 -3.88 -16.43
CA ASP A 20 -46.92 -5.00 -15.51
C ASP A 20 -46.13 -4.51 -14.28
N SER A 21 -46.90 -4.12 -13.26
CA SER A 21 -46.42 -3.70 -11.95
C SER A 21 -45.88 -4.92 -11.20
N VAL A 22 -44.58 -5.21 -11.33
CA VAL A 22 -43.87 -6.05 -10.37
C VAL A 22 -43.62 -5.22 -9.12
N GLY A 23 -44.24 -5.63 -8.01
CA GLY A 23 -44.08 -5.02 -6.70
C GLY A 23 -42.63 -5.05 -6.25
N THR A 24 -42.06 -3.87 -6.01
CA THR A 24 -40.78 -3.69 -5.32
C THR A 24 -40.96 -4.09 -3.86
N GLU A 25 -40.47 -5.27 -3.48
CA GLU A 25 -40.08 -5.53 -2.11
C GLU A 25 -38.85 -4.66 -1.84
N VAL A 26 -39.04 -3.58 -1.09
CA VAL A 26 -37.95 -2.70 -0.67
C VAL A 26 -37.16 -3.46 0.40
N GLU A 27 -36.13 -4.20 -0.02
CA GLU A 27 -35.01 -4.52 0.87
C GLU A 27 -34.47 -3.16 1.35
N GLU A 28 -34.59 -2.88 2.65
CA GLU A 28 -33.87 -1.76 3.26
C GLU A 28 -32.39 -1.97 2.98
N SER A 29 -31.84 -1.21 2.02
CA SER A 29 -30.43 -1.30 1.67
C SER A 29 -29.62 -0.79 2.85
N VAL A 30 -29.17 -1.70 3.70
CA VAL A 30 -28.26 -1.38 4.80
C VAL A 30 -26.92 -0.99 4.17
N ILE A 31 -26.67 0.32 4.10
CA ILE A 31 -25.38 0.86 3.67
C ILE A 31 -24.34 0.39 4.71
N PRO A 32 -23.26 -0.29 4.29
CA PRO A 32 -22.22 -0.71 5.22
C PRO A 32 -21.67 0.47 6.02
N ASP A 33 -21.36 0.26 7.30
CA ASP A 33 -20.91 1.31 8.24
C ASP A 33 -19.75 2.18 7.70
N ARG A 34 -18.94 1.62 6.81
CA ARG A 34 -17.77 2.28 6.21
C ARG A 34 -18.12 3.33 5.15
N PHE A 35 -19.38 3.31 4.69
CA PHE A 35 -19.94 4.22 3.70
C PHE A 35 -21.07 5.08 4.29
N GLN A 36 -21.42 4.87 5.55
CA GLN A 36 -22.31 5.78 6.27
C GLN A 36 -21.66 7.17 6.31
N ASP A 37 -22.49 8.20 6.10
CA ASP A 37 -22.10 9.62 6.07
C ASP A 37 -21.15 10.05 4.94
N LYS A 38 -20.74 9.15 4.04
CA LYS A 38 -19.96 9.53 2.84
C LYS A 38 -20.85 10.00 1.71
N SER A 39 -20.39 11.01 0.98
CA SER A 39 -21.04 11.42 -0.26
C SER A 39 -20.92 10.33 -1.33
N MET A 40 -21.86 10.30 -2.27
CA MET A 40 -21.80 9.36 -3.40
C MET A 40 -20.49 9.51 -4.18
N ASP A 41 -20.00 10.74 -4.35
CA ASP A 41 -18.73 11.03 -5.04
C ASP A 41 -17.53 10.41 -4.29
N GLU A 42 -17.47 10.51 -2.96
CA GLU A 42 -16.43 9.87 -2.14
C GLU A 42 -16.48 8.34 -2.17
N ILE A 43 -17.68 7.76 -2.28
CA ILE A 43 -17.86 6.30 -2.42
C ILE A 43 -17.33 5.84 -3.78
N ILE A 44 -17.66 6.56 -4.85
CA ILE A 44 -17.18 6.28 -6.21
C ILE A 44 -15.65 6.45 -6.28
N GLU A 45 -15.11 7.52 -5.68
CA GLU A 45 -13.67 7.73 -5.60
C GLU A 45 -12.97 6.59 -4.84
N SER A 46 -13.53 6.16 -3.70
CA SER A 46 -13.01 5.01 -2.96
C SER A 46 -13.01 3.73 -3.80
N TYR A 47 -14.07 3.48 -4.57
CA TYR A 47 -14.17 2.29 -5.40
C TYR A 47 -13.17 2.33 -6.57
N THR A 48 -13.08 3.45 -7.28
CA THR A 48 -12.14 3.62 -8.39
C THR A 48 -10.68 3.52 -7.95
N ASN A 49 -10.35 4.07 -6.77
CA ASN A 49 -9.04 3.90 -6.15
C ASN A 49 -8.76 2.43 -5.82
N LEU A 50 -9.75 1.70 -5.31
CA LEU A 50 -9.62 0.27 -5.01
C LEU A 50 -9.48 -0.58 -6.27
N GLU A 51 -10.23 -0.29 -7.33
CA GLU A 51 -10.12 -0.97 -8.63
C GLU A 51 -8.75 -0.76 -9.27
N LYS A 52 -8.23 0.48 -9.21
CA LYS A 52 -6.89 0.82 -9.67
C LYS A 52 -5.82 0.06 -8.89
N GLU A 53 -5.97 0.01 -7.57
CA GLU A 53 -5.05 -0.70 -6.69
C GLU A 53 -5.09 -2.22 -6.93
N HIS A 54 -6.27 -2.80 -7.09
CA HIS A 54 -6.45 -4.22 -7.39
C HIS A 54 -5.87 -4.60 -8.75
N SER A 55 -6.07 -3.76 -9.77
CA SER A 55 -5.46 -3.95 -11.10
C SER A 55 -3.94 -3.92 -11.04
N ARG A 56 -3.39 -2.99 -10.25
CA ARG A 56 -1.95 -2.86 -10.00
C ARG A 56 -1.38 -4.10 -9.32
N GLN A 57 -2.04 -4.59 -8.26
CA GLN A 57 -1.67 -5.84 -7.57
C GLN A 57 -1.74 -7.06 -8.50
N GLY A 58 -2.76 -7.13 -9.36
CA GLY A 58 -2.88 -8.18 -10.38
C GLY A 58 -1.68 -8.19 -11.34
N ASN A 59 -1.23 -7.02 -11.80
CA ASN A 59 -0.04 -6.90 -12.65
C ASN A 59 1.23 -7.36 -11.93
N GLU A 60 1.43 -6.95 -10.67
CA GLU A 60 2.58 -7.34 -9.85
C GLU A 60 2.65 -8.86 -9.61
N LEU A 61 1.52 -9.48 -9.31
CA LEU A 61 1.45 -10.95 -9.16
C LEU A 61 1.78 -11.65 -10.48
N GLY A 62 1.34 -11.09 -11.61
CA GLY A 62 1.67 -11.60 -12.94
C GLY A 62 3.17 -11.51 -13.26
N GLU A 63 3.81 -10.40 -12.93
CA GLU A 63 5.27 -10.23 -13.10
C GLU A 63 6.07 -11.16 -12.20
N ASN A 64 5.67 -11.27 -10.92
CA ASN A 64 6.31 -12.18 -9.98
C ASN A 64 6.20 -13.64 -10.45
N ARG A 65 5.02 -14.06 -10.91
CA ARG A 65 4.81 -15.40 -11.48
C ARG A 65 5.73 -15.64 -12.69
N LYS A 66 5.81 -14.68 -13.63
CA LYS A 66 6.70 -14.80 -14.79
C LYS A 66 8.17 -14.96 -14.38
N LEU A 67 8.63 -14.20 -13.38
CA LEU A 67 10.01 -14.31 -12.89
C LEU A 67 10.27 -15.65 -12.19
N VAL A 68 9.33 -16.14 -11.39
CA VAL A 68 9.41 -17.47 -10.75
C VAL A 68 9.40 -18.58 -11.78
N ASP A 69 8.52 -18.51 -12.79
CA ASP A 69 8.45 -19.51 -13.85
C ASP A 69 9.76 -19.54 -14.66
N LYS A 70 10.35 -18.37 -14.96
CA LYS A 70 11.67 -18.27 -15.61
C LYS A 70 12.79 -18.86 -14.74
N LEU A 71 12.76 -18.60 -13.43
CA LEU A 71 13.73 -19.17 -12.49
C LEU A 71 13.65 -20.70 -12.48
N LEU A 72 12.44 -21.24 -12.36
CA LEU A 72 12.20 -22.69 -12.36
C LEU A 72 12.61 -23.34 -13.69
N GLN A 73 12.33 -22.68 -14.80
CA GLN A 73 12.78 -23.13 -16.12
C GLN A 73 14.31 -23.16 -16.21
N ALA A 74 14.99 -22.11 -15.72
CA ALA A 74 16.44 -22.03 -15.74
C ALA A 74 17.08 -23.09 -14.82
N GLU A 75 16.56 -23.29 -13.60
CA GLU A 75 17.01 -24.35 -12.69
C GLU A 75 16.80 -25.76 -13.25
N SER A 76 15.70 -25.98 -13.99
CA SER A 76 15.43 -27.26 -14.66
C SER A 76 16.43 -27.54 -15.78
N ARG A 77 16.83 -26.51 -16.55
CA ARG A 77 17.88 -26.63 -17.58
C ARG A 77 19.24 -26.99 -16.98
N THR A 78 19.60 -26.44 -15.82
CA THR A 78 20.85 -26.84 -15.12
C THR A 78 20.85 -28.33 -14.79
N GLN A 79 19.71 -28.88 -14.33
CA GLN A 79 19.60 -30.30 -13.99
C GLN A 79 19.63 -31.24 -15.20
N GLU A 80 19.18 -30.80 -16.38
CA GLU A 80 19.25 -31.59 -17.61
C GLU A 80 20.70 -31.65 -18.15
N VAL A 81 21.42 -30.52 -18.15
CA VAL A 81 22.84 -30.47 -18.57
C VAL A 81 23.77 -31.21 -17.61
N ASP A 82 23.38 -31.42 -16.34
CA ASP A 82 24.12 -32.29 -15.41
C ASP A 82 23.85 -33.79 -15.60
N LYS A 83 22.80 -34.17 -16.34
CA LYS A 83 22.41 -35.57 -16.59
C LYS A 83 22.83 -36.09 -17.97
N GLU A 84 23.01 -35.20 -18.94
CA GLU A 84 23.46 -35.52 -20.29
C GLU A 84 24.96 -35.22 -20.45
N GLU A 85 25.73 -36.32 -20.52
CA GLU A 85 27.10 -36.46 -21.02
C GLU A 85 28.28 -36.39 -20.03
N ALA A 86 28.89 -37.57 -19.86
CA ALA A 86 30.31 -37.73 -19.68
C ALA A 86 30.83 -38.38 -20.97
N ASP A 87 31.10 -37.60 -22.03
CA ASP A 87 32.16 -37.94 -23.01
C ASP A 87 32.55 -36.79 -23.98
N TRP A 88 33.86 -36.46 -23.94
CA TRP A 88 34.79 -36.21 -25.04
C TRP A 88 34.54 -35.13 -26.13
N ASP A 89 35.29 -34.03 -25.95
CA ASP A 89 36.02 -33.22 -26.96
C ASP A 89 35.55 -31.81 -27.37
N TYR A 90 34.56 -31.28 -26.70
CA TYR A 90 34.36 -29.82 -26.60
C TYR A 90 33.71 -29.60 -25.23
N GLU A 91 33.81 -28.42 -24.60
CA GLU A 91 33.14 -28.19 -23.30
C GLU A 91 31.83 -27.39 -23.47
N PRO A 92 30.85 -27.81 -24.32
CA PRO A 92 29.61 -27.09 -24.50
C PRO A 92 28.78 -27.12 -23.21
N GLU A 93 28.89 -28.18 -22.41
CA GLU A 93 28.27 -28.27 -21.09
C GLU A 93 28.72 -27.16 -20.16
N LYS A 94 30.02 -26.80 -20.14
CA LYS A 94 30.51 -25.72 -19.26
C LYS A 94 30.02 -24.35 -19.74
N ALA A 95 29.97 -24.14 -21.06
CA ALA A 95 29.40 -22.92 -21.63
C ALA A 95 27.89 -22.80 -21.34
N ALA A 96 27.15 -23.90 -21.47
CA ALA A 96 25.73 -23.97 -21.15
C ALA A 96 25.46 -23.75 -19.66
N LYS A 97 26.20 -24.42 -18.76
CA LYS A 97 26.12 -24.22 -17.30
C LYS A 97 26.43 -22.78 -16.90
N SER A 98 27.48 -22.18 -17.48
CA SER A 98 27.83 -20.78 -17.22
C SER A 98 26.75 -19.82 -17.71
N LEU A 99 26.13 -20.09 -18.86
CA LEU A 99 25.03 -19.28 -19.38
C LEU A 99 23.81 -19.38 -18.47
N VAL A 100 23.40 -20.59 -18.09
CA VAL A 100 22.24 -20.80 -17.20
C VAL A 100 22.48 -20.17 -15.83
N GLU A 101 23.67 -20.31 -15.24
CA GLU A 101 24.01 -19.65 -13.97
C GLU A 101 23.91 -18.12 -14.07
N SER A 102 24.35 -17.55 -15.19
CA SER A 102 24.22 -16.11 -15.45
C SER A 102 22.76 -15.66 -15.63
N GLU A 103 21.93 -16.47 -16.31
CA GLU A 103 20.50 -16.22 -16.48
C GLU A 103 19.77 -16.29 -15.12
N VAL A 104 20.04 -17.34 -14.33
CA VAL A 104 19.50 -17.50 -12.97
C VAL A 104 19.92 -16.34 -12.08
N GLY A 105 21.19 -15.91 -12.14
CA GLY A 105 21.68 -14.76 -11.40
C GLY A 105 20.96 -13.45 -11.76
N THR A 106 20.67 -13.26 -13.05
CA THR A 106 19.92 -12.11 -13.55
C THR A 106 18.48 -12.14 -13.05
N ILE A 107 17.78 -13.28 -13.18
CA ILE A 107 16.41 -13.44 -12.71
C ILE A 107 16.30 -13.24 -11.19
N LYS A 108 17.26 -13.77 -10.41
CA LYS A 108 17.32 -13.55 -8.95
C LYS A 108 17.51 -12.07 -8.61
N THR A 109 18.30 -11.34 -9.40
CA THR A 109 18.52 -9.91 -9.22
C THR A 109 17.25 -9.12 -9.50
N GLU A 110 16.58 -9.40 -10.62
CA GLU A 110 15.28 -8.80 -10.99
C GLU A 110 14.22 -9.08 -9.92
N LEU A 111 14.12 -10.32 -9.44
CA LEU A 111 13.17 -10.69 -8.39
C LEU A 111 13.46 -9.98 -7.06
N ASN A 112 14.73 -9.82 -6.69
CA ASN A 112 15.11 -9.07 -5.50
C ASN A 112 14.81 -7.57 -5.64
N GLN A 113 14.98 -7.01 -6.83
CA GLN A 113 14.62 -5.62 -7.11
C GLN A 113 13.11 -5.42 -6.98
N LEU A 114 12.31 -6.27 -7.61
CA LEU A 114 10.84 -6.23 -7.52
C LEU A 114 10.38 -6.31 -6.06
N LYS A 115 10.96 -7.22 -5.26
CA LYS A 115 10.69 -7.28 -3.81
C LYS A 115 11.02 -5.98 -3.09
N SER A 116 12.16 -5.36 -3.40
CA SER A 116 12.57 -4.09 -2.78
C SER A 116 11.63 -2.95 -3.16
N GLU A 117 11.15 -2.91 -4.39
CA GLU A 117 10.21 -1.89 -4.89
C GLU A 117 8.84 -2.05 -4.23
N THR A 118 8.32 -3.28 -4.16
CA THR A 118 7.10 -3.61 -3.41
C THR A 118 7.22 -3.19 -1.95
N ALA A 119 8.32 -3.55 -1.29
CA ALA A 119 8.53 -3.21 0.11
C ALA A 119 8.62 -1.70 0.35
N LEU A 120 9.30 -0.95 -0.54
CA LEU A 120 9.39 0.51 -0.47
C LEU A 120 8.02 1.16 -0.62
N ARG A 121 7.22 0.66 -1.55
CA ARG A 121 5.86 1.18 -1.75
C ARG A 121 4.99 0.92 -0.54
N ASP A 122 4.95 -0.32 -0.05
CA ASP A 122 4.10 -0.67 1.10
C ASP A 122 4.51 0.15 2.33
N PHE A 123 5.83 0.38 2.50
CA PHE A 123 6.35 1.30 3.50
C PHE A 123 5.85 2.74 3.31
N LYS A 124 5.86 3.30 2.09
CA LYS A 124 5.33 4.65 1.82
C LYS A 124 3.84 4.76 2.08
N ALA A 125 3.07 3.70 1.82
CA ALA A 125 1.65 3.65 2.12
C ALA A 125 1.40 3.65 3.64
N GLN A 126 2.26 2.96 4.41
CA GLN A 126 2.17 2.92 5.87
C GLN A 126 2.62 4.24 6.53
N TYR A 127 3.66 4.88 5.98
CA TYR A 127 4.25 6.11 6.52
C TYR A 127 4.19 7.24 5.47
N PRO A 128 3.01 7.83 5.20
CA PRO A 128 2.84 8.83 4.15
C PRO A 128 3.67 10.11 4.38
N ASP A 129 3.92 10.47 5.65
CA ASP A 129 4.73 11.64 6.02
C ASP A 129 6.23 11.36 6.06
N PHE A 130 6.69 10.13 5.75
CA PHE A 130 8.10 9.73 5.84
C PHE A 130 9.05 10.68 5.11
N GLU A 131 8.70 11.11 3.89
CA GLU A 131 9.57 11.96 3.08
C GLU A 131 9.80 13.33 3.75
N LYS A 132 8.75 13.88 4.36
CA LYS A 132 8.83 15.13 5.11
C LYS A 132 9.60 14.94 6.43
N ASP A 133 9.26 13.88 7.17
CA ASP A 133 9.85 13.61 8.47
C ASP A 133 11.35 13.34 8.38
N SER A 134 11.77 12.52 7.41
CA SER A 134 13.18 12.17 7.18
C SER A 134 14.07 13.37 6.82
N MET A 135 13.50 14.42 6.24
CA MET A 135 14.21 15.66 5.92
C MET A 135 14.35 16.60 7.13
N SER A 136 13.48 16.48 8.12
CA SER A 136 13.43 17.37 9.29
C SER A 136 14.72 17.30 10.13
N SER A 137 15.11 18.43 10.74
CA SER A 137 16.22 18.51 11.69
C SER A 137 15.97 17.62 12.90
N ASP A 138 14.74 17.66 13.43
CA ASP A 138 14.36 16.98 14.66
C ASP A 138 14.46 15.45 14.50
N PHE A 139 14.09 14.92 13.33
CA PHE A 139 14.26 13.51 13.02
C PHE A 139 15.75 13.15 12.97
N LYS A 140 16.57 13.93 12.25
CA LYS A 140 18.02 13.68 12.15
C LYS A 140 18.71 13.71 13.51
N GLU A 141 18.37 14.68 14.35
CA GLU A 141 18.87 14.77 15.73
C GLU A 141 18.42 13.59 16.58
N TRP A 142 17.15 13.19 16.45
CA TRP A 142 16.63 12.03 17.15
C TRP A 142 17.35 10.75 16.73
N VAL A 143 17.52 10.50 15.43
CA VAL A 143 18.28 9.36 14.91
C VAL A 143 19.71 9.38 15.45
N ALA A 144 20.40 10.53 15.36
CA ALA A 144 21.76 10.70 15.86
C ALA A 144 21.90 10.48 17.38
N GLY A 145 20.82 10.71 18.14
CA GLY A 145 20.78 10.52 19.59
C GLY A 145 20.84 9.06 20.06
N SER A 146 20.85 8.06 19.17
CA SER A 146 21.00 6.65 19.54
C SER A 146 21.83 5.85 18.53
N PRO A 147 22.90 5.16 18.94
CA PRO A 147 23.67 4.27 18.06
C PRO A 147 22.80 3.20 17.38
N TYR A 148 21.76 2.73 18.06
CA TYR A 148 20.82 1.77 17.50
C TYR A 148 20.03 2.37 16.32
N ARG A 149 19.52 3.60 16.48
CA ARG A 149 18.78 4.31 15.42
C ARG A 149 19.68 4.65 14.22
N ILE A 150 20.93 5.03 14.47
CA ILE A 150 21.93 5.20 13.41
C ILE A 150 22.13 3.88 12.65
N GLY A 151 22.20 2.75 13.36
CA GLY A 151 22.28 1.42 12.76
C GLY A 151 21.09 1.11 11.85
N LEU A 152 19.85 1.35 12.32
CA LEU A 152 18.64 1.18 11.51
C LEU A 152 18.63 2.10 10.28
N TYR A 153 19.03 3.37 10.45
CA TYR A 153 19.11 4.33 9.35
C TYR A 153 20.14 3.89 8.29
N ASN A 154 21.32 3.46 8.72
CA ASN A 154 22.40 3.05 7.80
C ASN A 154 22.05 1.80 7.00
N LYS A 155 21.28 0.86 7.56
CA LYS A 155 20.81 -0.32 6.80
C LYS A 155 20.03 0.06 5.53
N ASN A 156 19.44 1.25 5.49
CA ASN A 156 18.67 1.75 4.35
C ASN A 156 19.50 2.52 3.30
N THR A 157 20.80 2.78 3.53
CA THR A 157 21.62 3.62 2.61
C THR A 157 22.13 2.91 1.35
N GLY A 158 21.91 1.60 1.20
CA GLY A 158 22.35 0.86 0.01
C GLY A 158 21.31 -0.10 -0.55
N ARG A 159 20.58 -0.81 0.32
CA ARG A 159 19.41 -1.60 -0.04
C ARG A 159 18.31 -1.23 0.92
N PHE A 160 17.11 -0.99 0.41
CA PHE A 160 15.99 -0.63 1.26
C PHE A 160 15.63 -1.82 2.16
N ASP A 161 15.76 -1.65 3.48
CA ASP A 161 15.38 -2.62 4.49
C ASP A 161 14.10 -2.14 5.16
N SER A 162 12.96 -2.58 4.62
CA SER A 162 11.64 -2.15 5.07
C SER A 162 11.41 -2.38 6.55
N ALA A 163 11.90 -3.49 7.12
CA ALA A 163 11.73 -3.78 8.54
C ALA A 163 12.48 -2.76 9.40
N SER A 164 13.73 -2.47 9.05
CA SER A 164 14.52 -1.46 9.76
C SER A 164 13.95 -0.04 9.58
N ALA A 165 13.43 0.28 8.39
CA ALA A 165 12.79 1.56 8.10
C ALA A 165 11.48 1.72 8.90
N SER A 166 10.62 0.71 8.92
CA SER A 166 9.36 0.71 9.68
C SER A 166 9.59 0.86 11.18
N GLU A 167 10.56 0.12 11.74
CA GLU A 167 10.92 0.26 13.17
C GLU A 167 11.36 1.68 13.51
N LEU A 168 12.19 2.29 12.63
CA LEU A 168 12.66 3.64 12.82
C LEU A 168 11.52 4.66 12.74
N MET A 169 10.59 4.48 11.80
CA MET A 169 9.46 5.40 11.63
C MET A 169 8.41 5.23 12.72
N SER A 170 8.09 4.01 13.13
CA SER A 170 7.19 3.75 14.26
C SER A 170 7.69 4.45 15.53
N GLY A 171 8.97 4.28 15.88
CA GLY A 171 9.53 4.96 17.05
C GLY A 171 9.56 6.48 16.95
N TRP A 172 9.62 7.03 15.73
CA TRP A 172 9.52 8.46 15.49
C TRP A 172 8.09 8.97 15.71
N GLU A 173 7.10 8.24 15.19
CA GLU A 173 5.68 8.55 15.37
C GLU A 173 5.26 8.48 16.83
N ASP A 174 5.68 7.44 17.55
CA ASP A 174 5.46 7.32 18.99
C ASP A 174 6.01 8.54 19.74
N ARG A 175 7.22 8.99 19.37
CA ARG A 175 7.80 10.21 19.96
C ARG A 175 6.97 11.45 19.64
N LYS A 176 6.53 11.62 18.39
CA LYS A 176 5.67 12.76 17.99
C LYS A 176 4.38 12.74 18.80
N GLU A 177 3.77 11.57 18.99
CA GLU A 177 2.55 11.41 19.78
C GLU A 177 2.78 11.82 21.24
N ILE A 178 3.83 11.31 21.88
CA ILE A 178 4.19 11.68 23.27
C ILE A 178 4.41 13.19 23.40
N LEU A 179 5.12 13.81 22.45
CA LEU A 179 5.36 15.26 22.46
C LEU A 179 4.07 16.06 22.26
N ASN A 180 3.14 15.57 21.44
CA ASN A 180 1.85 16.21 21.24
C ASN A 180 0.96 16.08 22.47
N GLN A 181 0.97 14.93 23.16
CA GLN A 181 0.26 14.73 24.44
C GLN A 181 0.86 15.57 25.58
N ALA A 182 2.18 15.80 25.56
CA ALA A 182 2.88 16.59 26.57
C ALA A 182 2.68 18.10 26.42
N LYS A 183 2.25 18.59 25.24
CA LYS A 183 1.85 19.99 25.07
C LYS A 183 0.54 20.20 25.83
N PRO A 184 0.49 21.05 26.87
CA PRO A 184 -0.76 21.30 27.56
C PRO A 184 -1.71 22.00 26.57
N THR A 185 -2.83 21.36 26.29
CA THR A 185 -3.95 21.96 25.59
C THR A 185 -4.42 23.19 26.36
N ASP A 186 -4.86 24.23 25.65
CA ASP A 186 -5.30 25.47 26.30
C ASP A 186 -6.42 25.23 27.33
N GLU A 187 -7.28 24.24 27.09
CA GLU A 187 -8.28 23.78 28.06
C GLU A 187 -7.67 23.18 29.33
N LYS A 188 -6.59 22.41 29.21
CA LYS A 188 -5.88 21.83 30.36
C LYS A 188 -5.16 22.91 31.14
N ARG A 189 -4.51 23.86 30.45
CA ARG A 189 -3.94 25.08 31.06
C ARG A 189 -5.00 25.91 31.78
N GLU A 190 -6.15 26.16 31.15
CA GLU A 190 -7.23 26.96 31.74
C GLU A 190 -7.83 26.26 32.96
N LYS A 191 -8.00 24.94 32.90
CA LYS A 191 -8.45 24.13 34.03
C LYS A 191 -7.44 24.14 35.18
N ASP A 192 -6.15 23.99 34.87
CA ASP A 192 -5.07 24.02 35.86
C ASP A 192 -4.95 25.42 36.50
N LEU A 193 -5.11 26.50 35.71
CA LEU A 193 -5.14 27.88 36.19
C LEU A 193 -6.39 28.17 37.03
N LYS A 194 -7.57 27.68 36.63
CA LYS A 194 -8.81 27.79 37.42
C LYS A 194 -8.67 27.04 38.74
N ALA A 195 -8.13 25.82 38.73
CA ALA A 195 -7.88 25.03 39.93
C ALA A 195 -6.90 25.74 40.89
N ALA A 196 -5.78 26.26 40.37
CA ALA A 196 -4.82 27.03 41.16
C ALA A 196 -5.39 28.36 41.69
N SER A 197 -6.32 28.99 40.95
CA SER A 197 -7.03 30.21 41.37
C SER A 197 -8.04 29.94 42.48
N MET A 198 -8.80 28.84 42.38
CA MET A 198 -9.74 28.40 43.43
C MET A 198 -9.03 28.01 44.73
N GLU A 199 -7.85 27.39 44.65
CA GLU A 199 -7.07 27.01 45.83
C GLU A 199 -6.52 28.24 46.60
N ARG A 200 -6.16 29.33 45.90
CA ARG A 200 -5.78 30.61 46.54
C ARG A 200 -6.97 31.39 47.11
N GLY A 201 -8.17 31.21 46.55
CA GLY A 201 -9.38 31.89 47.01
C GLY A 201 -9.99 31.31 48.30
N GLY A 202 -9.63 30.09 48.70
CA GLY A 202 -10.24 29.38 49.83
C GLY A 202 -9.59 29.59 51.21
N SER A 203 -8.41 30.21 51.30
CA SER A 203 -7.58 30.15 52.52
C SER A 203 -7.54 31.43 53.38
N SER A 204 -8.38 32.45 53.17
CA SER A 204 -8.38 33.66 54.03
C SER A 204 -9.65 33.92 54.85
N GLY A 205 -10.65 33.05 54.80
CA GLY A 205 -11.95 33.29 55.45
C GLY A 205 -12.26 32.32 56.58
N GLY A 206 -11.54 32.34 57.70
CA GLY A 206 -11.91 31.45 58.81
C GLY A 206 -11.01 31.44 60.04
N SER A 207 -10.76 32.59 60.66
CA SER A 207 -10.40 32.60 62.09
C SER A 207 -11.33 33.57 62.83
N ARG A 208 -12.42 33.00 63.35
CA ARG A 208 -13.21 33.55 64.45
C ARG A 208 -13.24 32.50 65.54
N LYS A 209 -12.44 32.69 66.59
CA LYS A 209 -12.88 32.61 67.99
C LYS A 209 -11.74 32.98 68.92
#